data_AF-A0A507ENQ5-F1
#
_entry.id   AF-A0A507ENQ5-F1
#
_cell.length_a   1.000
_cell.length_b   1.000
_cell.length_c   1.000
_cell.angle_alpha   90.00
_cell.angle_beta   90.00
_cell.angle_gamma   90.00
#
_symmetry.space_group_name_H-M   'P 1'
#
loop_
_entity.id
_entity.type
_entity.pdbx_description
1 polymer ?
#
loop_
_entity_poly.entity_id
_entity_poly.type
_entity_poly.pdbx_seq_one_letter_code
_entity_poly.pdbx_strand_id
1 'polypeptide(L)'
;MPNVTANNSQAPQLISPNATSQSHTLRPNPIVAANDFILLPIYCMGIVMNGAILLGMLCKWRTMNFLSIRIEKVAAILILVCFLWSVDSAARYAIPEVTGKDINRRVQGILSSGFILLLQGLNITFAIERFLIVKRWKNSSILKAILWQWLVVAVFLVTVTVTFTTTSMVDDSLTPDNDNYIIWIVSMGLAFLITLISTVTLHSLTYRYSLKELKQALESIPSPAPSSPRPSDGSSDSINSYSTTTVTNSTSHQPKMLLLARLNRRMLFRCVIMNATLLICHTPLIVLNLVGNFIYDEFTAGVCTAVGFVFMASEAVITPLMVLYFFPRFQTLFVQKVGLNQAQVETEEESRKNESSPPAVNPRVGLTNEPVPPETSAPKFHVIRIVV
;
A
#
# COMPACT_ATOMS: atom_id res chain seq x y z
N MET A 1 49.94 -22.08 -50.17
CA MET A 1 49.57 -20.79 -50.78
C MET A 1 50.14 -19.69 -49.92
N PRO A 2 50.90 -18.73 -50.48
CA PRO A 2 51.76 -17.83 -49.72
C PRO A 2 51.06 -16.54 -49.28
N ASN A 3 51.54 -16.05 -48.14
CA ASN A 3 51.30 -14.75 -47.51
C ASN A 3 51.45 -13.58 -48.50
N VAL A 4 50.44 -12.71 -48.55
CA VAL A 4 50.54 -11.37 -49.14
C VAL A 4 50.25 -10.35 -48.04
N THR A 5 51.32 -9.87 -47.43
CA THR A 5 51.36 -8.71 -46.53
C THR A 5 51.22 -7.43 -47.37
N ALA A 6 50.03 -6.82 -47.33
CA ALA A 6 49.81 -5.47 -47.88
C ALA A 6 50.11 -4.43 -46.79
N ASN A 7 51.27 -3.78 -46.91
CA ASN A 7 51.63 -2.56 -46.19
C ASN A 7 50.71 -1.42 -46.64
N ASN A 8 49.78 -0.99 -45.78
CA ASN A 8 49.04 0.24 -45.96
C ASN A 8 49.81 1.39 -45.31
N SER A 9 50.46 2.19 -46.17
CA SER A 9 51.07 3.47 -45.85
C SER A 9 50.00 4.44 -45.33
N GLN A 10 50.05 4.75 -44.03
CA GLN A 10 49.25 5.80 -43.43
C GLN A 10 49.83 7.17 -43.84
N ALA A 11 49.02 7.96 -44.55
CA ALA A 11 49.27 9.38 -44.74
C ALA A 11 49.04 10.14 -43.42
N PRO A 12 49.84 11.17 -43.11
CA PRO A 12 49.65 12.00 -41.92
C PRO A 12 48.34 12.76 -42.03
N GLN A 13 47.37 12.44 -41.16
CA GLN A 13 46.14 13.22 -41.03
C GLN A 13 46.50 14.59 -40.48
N LEU A 14 46.25 15.63 -41.29
CA LEU A 14 46.25 17.02 -40.86
C LEU A 14 45.27 17.17 -39.69
N ILE A 15 45.81 17.43 -38.50
CA ILE A 15 45.06 17.86 -37.33
C ILE A 15 44.49 19.24 -37.67
N SER A 16 43.18 19.30 -37.94
CA SER A 16 42.46 20.56 -38.12
C SER A 16 42.20 21.18 -36.73
N PRO A 17 42.90 22.25 -36.32
CA PRO A 17 42.75 22.84 -35.00
C PRO A 17 41.76 23.99 -35.11
N ASN A 18 40.48 23.67 -35.34
CA ASN A 18 39.40 24.67 -35.28
C ASN A 18 38.01 23.99 -35.27
N ALA A 19 37.77 23.14 -34.27
CA ALA A 19 36.42 22.91 -33.79
C ALA A 19 36.24 23.80 -32.56
N THR A 20 36.01 25.08 -32.81
CA THR A 20 35.51 26.04 -31.84
C THR A 20 34.36 25.38 -31.09
N SER A 21 34.55 25.21 -29.77
CA SER A 21 33.55 24.77 -28.82
C SER A 21 32.34 25.70 -28.95
N GLN A 22 31.39 25.33 -29.81
CA GLN A 22 30.06 25.89 -29.75
C GLN A 22 29.51 25.45 -28.39
N SER A 23 29.58 26.37 -27.44
CA SER A 23 28.75 26.39 -26.25
C SER A 23 27.30 26.56 -26.72
N HIS A 24 26.76 25.57 -27.43
CA HIS A 24 25.34 25.34 -27.42
C HIS A 24 24.99 25.28 -25.95
N THR A 25 24.23 26.27 -25.50
CA THR A 25 23.52 26.25 -24.23
C THR A 25 22.69 24.97 -24.25
N LEU A 26 23.32 23.86 -23.82
CA LEU A 26 22.73 22.54 -23.78
C LEU A 26 21.55 22.69 -22.86
N ARG A 27 20.33 22.69 -23.44
CA ARG A 27 19.14 22.56 -22.62
C ARG A 27 19.36 21.28 -21.80
N PRO A 28 19.33 21.36 -20.46
CA PRO A 28 19.53 20.18 -19.64
C PRO A 28 18.49 19.14 -20.05
N ASN A 29 18.95 17.92 -20.31
CA ASN A 29 18.06 16.81 -20.67
C ASN A 29 16.95 16.72 -19.61
N PRO A 30 15.65 16.80 -19.99
CA PRO A 30 14.55 16.84 -19.03
C PRO A 30 14.54 15.62 -18.10
N ILE A 31 15.04 14.48 -18.56
CA ILE A 31 15.16 13.26 -17.76
C ILE A 31 16.18 13.44 -16.64
N VAL A 32 17.35 14.03 -16.93
CA VAL A 32 18.41 14.29 -15.94
C VAL A 32 17.91 15.28 -14.88
N ALA A 33 17.27 16.36 -15.32
CA ALA A 33 16.69 17.33 -14.40
C ALA A 33 15.59 16.70 -13.50
N ALA A 34 14.72 15.85 -14.07
CA ALA A 34 13.71 15.14 -13.28
C ALA A 34 14.34 14.17 -12.27
N ASN A 35 15.39 13.43 -12.68
CA ASN A 35 16.10 12.49 -11.82
C ASN A 35 16.66 13.19 -10.57
N ASP A 36 17.38 14.29 -10.76
CA ASP A 36 18.12 14.96 -9.70
C ASP A 36 17.21 15.77 -8.77
N PHE A 37 16.26 16.51 -9.33
CA PHE A 37 15.46 17.48 -8.58
C PHE A 37 14.11 16.94 -8.09
N ILE A 38 13.60 15.86 -8.70
CA ILE A 38 12.25 15.35 -8.39
C ILE A 38 12.33 13.91 -7.88
N LEU A 39 12.92 12.99 -8.64
CA LEU A 39 12.90 11.56 -8.30
C LEU A 39 13.71 11.25 -7.06
N LEU A 40 14.96 11.75 -6.96
CA LEU A 40 15.82 11.51 -5.81
C LEU A 40 15.16 11.96 -4.49
N PRO A 41 14.63 13.20 -4.35
CA PRO A 41 13.88 13.59 -3.17
C PRO A 41 12.69 12.68 -2.84
N ILE A 42 11.90 12.27 -3.84
CA ILE A 42 10.76 11.37 -3.63
C ILE A 42 11.21 10.03 -3.05
N TYR A 43 12.27 9.43 -3.59
CA TYR A 43 12.80 8.17 -3.08
C TYR A 43 13.44 8.31 -1.70
N CYS A 44 14.12 9.43 -1.41
CA CYS A 44 14.60 9.75 -0.07
C CYS A 44 13.45 9.85 0.95
N MET A 45 12.35 10.51 0.60
CA MET A 45 11.14 10.53 1.43
C MET A 45 10.56 9.11 1.60
N GLY A 46 10.54 8.32 0.53
CA GLY A 46 10.16 6.91 0.56
C GLY A 46 10.99 6.09 1.54
N ILE A 47 12.32 6.24 1.55
CA ILE A 47 13.23 5.56 2.49
C ILE A 47 12.85 5.94 3.93
N VAL A 48 12.72 7.23 4.22
CA VAL A 48 12.42 7.71 5.58
C VAL A 48 11.05 7.20 6.05
N MET A 49 10.02 7.31 5.21
CA MET A 49 8.65 6.93 5.58
C MET A 49 8.48 5.42 5.72
N ASN A 50 8.87 4.64 4.71
CA ASN A 50 8.76 3.18 4.77
C ASN A 50 9.67 2.62 5.86
N GLY A 51 10.89 3.16 6.00
CA GLY A 51 11.85 2.76 7.04
C GLY A 51 11.33 3.04 8.44
N ALA A 52 10.71 4.20 8.69
CA ALA A 52 10.10 4.51 9.99
C ALA A 52 8.95 3.56 10.34
N ILE A 53 8.10 3.20 9.36
CA ILE A 53 7.02 2.23 9.54
C ILE A 53 7.60 0.85 9.86
N LEU A 54 8.56 0.36 9.07
CA LEU A 54 9.20 -0.94 9.31
C LEU A 54 9.89 -1.00 10.67
N LEU A 55 10.63 0.05 11.03
CA LEU A 55 11.27 0.15 12.34
C LEU A 55 10.23 0.11 13.47
N GLY A 56 9.12 0.84 13.34
CA GLY A 56 8.01 0.79 14.29
C GLY A 56 7.41 -0.61 14.44
N MET A 57 7.25 -1.33 13.33
CA MET A 57 6.80 -2.73 13.33
C MET A 57 7.81 -3.66 14.00
N LEU A 58 9.11 -3.51 13.71
CA LEU A 58 10.19 -4.31 14.28
C LEU A 58 10.31 -4.08 15.80
N CYS A 59 10.29 -2.82 16.25
CA CYS A 59 10.35 -2.48 17.67
C CYS A 59 9.19 -3.10 18.47
N LYS A 60 7.99 -3.17 17.88
CA LYS A 60 6.82 -3.77 18.53
C LYS A 60 6.60 -5.24 18.18
N TRP A 61 7.44 -5.87 17.33
CA TRP A 61 7.24 -7.22 16.81
C TRP A 61 6.99 -8.27 17.89
N ARG A 62 7.77 -8.22 19.00
CA ARG A 62 7.60 -9.15 20.13
C ARG A 62 6.29 -8.99 20.89
N THR A 63 5.81 -7.77 21.05
CA THR A 63 4.54 -7.50 21.76
C THR A 63 3.34 -7.74 20.83
N MET A 64 3.58 -7.60 19.52
CA MET A 64 2.61 -7.73 18.48
C MET A 64 2.47 -9.19 18.02
N ASN A 65 1.67 -9.97 18.76
CA ASN A 65 0.84 -11.05 18.17
C ASN A 65 -0.14 -10.53 17.07
N PHE A 66 0.01 -9.26 16.67
CA PHE A 66 -0.86 -8.42 15.87
C PHE A 66 -0.86 -8.79 14.39
N LEU A 67 0.32 -9.15 13.86
CA LEU A 67 0.48 -9.69 12.51
C LEU A 67 -0.21 -11.04 12.33
N SER A 68 -0.92 -11.56 13.32
CA SER A 68 -1.79 -12.73 13.13
C SER A 68 -2.80 -12.53 12.00
N ILE A 69 -3.20 -11.29 11.70
CA ILE A 69 -4.09 -11.01 10.57
C ILE A 69 -3.28 -11.06 9.27
N ARG A 70 -3.60 -12.01 8.39
CA ARG A 70 -2.91 -12.21 7.10
C ARG A 70 -2.75 -10.92 6.29
N ILE A 71 -3.80 -10.08 6.23
CA ILE A 71 -3.75 -8.85 5.44
C ILE A 71 -2.73 -7.82 5.96
N GLU A 72 -2.47 -7.81 7.27
CA GLU A 72 -1.42 -6.95 7.84
C GLU A 72 -0.02 -7.47 7.47
N LYS A 73 0.15 -8.79 7.33
CA LYS A 73 1.40 -9.38 6.81
C LYS A 73 1.65 -8.98 5.35
N VAL A 74 0.60 -9.02 4.51
CA VAL A 74 0.72 -8.57 3.11
C VAL A 74 1.07 -7.08 3.06
N ALA A 75 0.47 -6.25 3.93
CA ALA A 75 0.85 -4.85 4.06
C ALA A 75 2.29 -4.66 4.52
N ALA A 76 2.76 -5.44 5.49
CA ALA A 76 4.15 -5.41 5.93
C ALA A 76 5.13 -5.71 4.78
N ILE A 77 4.82 -6.75 4.00
CA ILE A 77 5.63 -7.14 2.83
C ILE A 77 5.60 -6.03 1.77
N LEU A 78 4.43 -5.41 1.53
CA LEU A 78 4.32 -4.27 0.62
C LEU A 78 5.22 -3.10 1.05
N ILE A 79 5.17 -2.70 2.32
CA ILE A 79 6.04 -1.64 2.84
C ILE A 79 7.53 -2.02 2.72
N LEU A 80 7.88 -3.28 2.97
CA LEU A 80 9.25 -3.77 2.79
C LEU A 80 9.71 -3.66 1.33
N VAL A 81 8.88 -4.09 0.37
CA VAL A 81 9.18 -3.98 -1.05
C VAL A 81 9.31 -2.52 -1.47
N CYS A 82 8.41 -1.64 -1.03
CA CYS A 82 8.51 -0.19 -1.28
C CYS A 82 9.79 0.42 -0.69
N PHE A 83 10.18 0.00 0.52
CA PHE A 83 11.43 0.43 1.15
C PHE A 83 12.65 0.02 0.32
N LEU A 84 12.75 -1.27 -0.03
CA LEU A 84 13.87 -1.79 -0.82
C LEU A 84 13.97 -1.12 -2.18
N TRP A 85 12.83 -0.91 -2.84
CA TRP A 85 12.78 -0.21 -4.12
C TRP A 85 13.19 1.26 -4.00
N SER A 86 12.83 1.93 -2.90
CA SER A 86 13.24 3.32 -2.64
C SER A 86 14.74 3.42 -2.39
N VAL A 87 15.33 2.48 -1.65
CA VAL A 87 16.77 2.41 -1.40
C VAL A 87 17.54 2.18 -2.70
N ASP A 88 17.13 1.19 -3.50
CA ASP A 88 17.74 0.89 -4.79
C ASP A 88 17.68 2.08 -5.75
N SER A 89 16.49 2.69 -5.86
CA SER A 89 16.27 3.85 -6.74
C SER A 89 17.06 5.08 -6.28
N ALA A 90 17.12 5.37 -4.98
CA ALA A 90 17.91 6.48 -4.46
C ALA A 90 19.41 6.26 -4.67
N ALA A 91 19.91 5.04 -4.43
CA ALA A 91 21.32 4.71 -4.66
C ALA A 91 21.70 4.88 -6.13
N ARG A 92 20.82 4.48 -7.06
CA ARG A 92 20.99 4.69 -8.50
C ARG A 92 21.16 6.16 -8.88
N TYR A 93 20.37 7.06 -8.30
CA TYR A 93 20.42 8.49 -8.62
C TYR A 93 21.52 9.25 -7.86
N ALA A 94 21.82 8.84 -6.62
CA ALA A 94 22.80 9.53 -5.78
C ALA A 94 24.25 9.17 -6.13
N ILE A 95 24.50 7.98 -6.69
CA ILE A 95 25.84 7.46 -6.94
C ILE A 95 25.96 7.04 -8.42
N PRO A 96 26.35 7.96 -9.33
CA PRO A 96 26.48 7.66 -10.77
C PRO A 96 27.45 6.51 -11.08
N GLU A 97 28.41 6.25 -10.20
CA GLU A 97 29.34 5.13 -10.35
C GLU A 97 28.64 3.77 -10.26
N VAL A 98 27.49 3.71 -9.56
CA VAL A 98 26.67 2.49 -9.50
C VAL A 98 26.11 2.17 -10.88
N THR A 99 25.75 3.15 -11.71
CA THR A 99 25.25 2.93 -13.08
C THR A 99 26.35 2.94 -14.14
N GLY A 100 27.61 3.21 -13.77
CA GLY A 100 28.70 3.45 -14.72
C GLY A 100 29.20 2.20 -15.46
N LYS A 101 28.85 0.99 -15.01
CA LYS A 101 29.23 -0.28 -15.66
C LYS A 101 27.99 -0.99 -16.22
N ASP A 102 28.10 -1.56 -17.42
CA ASP A 102 27.00 -2.27 -18.08
C ASP A 102 26.38 -3.38 -17.21
N ILE A 103 27.22 -4.14 -16.49
CA ILE A 103 26.75 -5.19 -15.59
C ILE A 103 25.84 -4.63 -14.49
N ASN A 104 26.17 -3.45 -13.96
CA ASN A 104 25.37 -2.82 -12.92
C ASN A 104 24.05 -2.30 -13.50
N ARG A 105 24.06 -1.73 -14.72
CA ARG A 105 22.85 -1.31 -15.43
C ARG A 105 21.89 -2.47 -15.65
N ARG A 106 22.40 -3.64 -16.05
CA ARG A 106 21.60 -4.88 -16.18
C ARG A 106 20.97 -5.29 -14.85
N VAL A 107 21.75 -5.32 -13.78
CA VAL A 107 21.24 -5.64 -12.43
C VAL A 107 20.16 -4.66 -12.01
N GLN A 108 20.34 -3.36 -12.24
CA GLN A 108 19.34 -2.35 -11.93
C GLN A 108 18.08 -2.48 -12.79
N GLY A 109 18.21 -2.81 -14.07
CA GLY A 109 17.07 -3.09 -14.95
C GLY A 109 16.24 -4.29 -14.43
N ILE A 110 16.92 -5.35 -13.98
CA ILE A 110 16.30 -6.52 -13.33
C ILE A 110 15.60 -6.11 -12.04
N LEU A 111 16.28 -5.38 -11.16
CA LEU A 111 15.72 -4.95 -9.87
C LEU A 111 14.53 -4.02 -10.05
N SER A 112 14.65 -2.98 -10.88
CA SER A 112 13.57 -2.02 -11.16
C SER A 112 12.34 -2.71 -11.74
N SER A 113 12.52 -3.54 -12.78
CA SER A 113 11.43 -4.32 -13.37
C SER A 113 10.84 -5.32 -12.37
N GLY A 114 11.70 -5.95 -11.56
CA GLY A 114 11.32 -6.90 -10.53
C GLY A 114 10.47 -6.28 -9.44
N PHE A 115 10.83 -5.10 -8.93
CA PHE A 115 10.03 -4.37 -7.95
C PHE A 115 8.64 -4.04 -8.47
N ILE A 116 8.52 -3.58 -9.73
CA ILE A 116 7.22 -3.31 -10.36
C ILE A 116 6.35 -4.58 -10.38
N LEU A 117 6.91 -5.72 -10.80
CA LEU A 117 6.19 -6.99 -10.83
C LEU A 117 5.79 -7.49 -9.43
N LEU A 118 6.65 -7.29 -8.42
CA LEU A 118 6.36 -7.62 -7.04
C LEU A 118 5.22 -6.75 -6.48
N LEU A 119 5.23 -5.44 -6.75
CA LEU A 119 4.17 -4.52 -6.34
C LEU A 119 2.84 -4.89 -7.00
N GLN A 120 2.84 -5.19 -8.29
CA GLN A 120 1.67 -5.71 -9.01
C GLN A 120 1.14 -7.02 -8.39
N GLY A 121 2.03 -7.97 -8.12
CA GLY A 121 1.68 -9.24 -7.48
C GLY A 121 1.07 -9.07 -6.08
N LEU A 122 1.62 -8.15 -5.28
CA LEU A 122 1.09 -7.80 -3.96
C LEU A 122 -0.29 -7.14 -4.07
N ASN A 123 -0.53 -6.30 -5.07
CA ASN A 123 -1.82 -5.66 -5.30
C ASN A 123 -2.93 -6.67 -5.61
N ILE A 124 -2.62 -7.68 -6.43
CA ILE A 124 -3.55 -8.79 -6.67
C ILE A 124 -3.74 -9.61 -5.40
N THR A 125 -2.66 -9.90 -4.67
CA THR A 125 -2.72 -10.63 -3.39
C THR A 125 -3.64 -9.94 -2.39
N PHE A 126 -3.58 -8.60 -2.31
CA PHE A 126 -4.51 -7.80 -1.51
C PHE A 126 -5.96 -7.96 -1.95
N ALA A 127 -6.24 -7.88 -3.25
CA ALA A 127 -7.58 -8.05 -3.80
C ALA A 127 -8.12 -9.47 -3.53
N ILE A 128 -7.28 -10.50 -3.69
CA ILE A 128 -7.59 -11.90 -3.42
C ILE A 128 -7.94 -12.09 -1.93
N GLU A 129 -7.07 -11.66 -1.02
CA GLU A 129 -7.34 -11.79 0.43
C GLU A 129 -8.65 -11.10 0.81
N ARG A 130 -8.93 -9.91 0.26
CA ARG A 130 -10.19 -9.19 0.53
C ARG A 130 -11.40 -9.94 0.03
N PHE A 131 -11.37 -10.40 -1.22
CA PHE A 131 -12.45 -11.20 -1.79
C PHE A 131 -12.74 -12.44 -0.94
N LEU A 132 -11.68 -13.11 -0.48
CA LEU A 132 -11.79 -14.36 0.26
C LEU A 132 -12.24 -14.18 1.71
N ILE A 133 -11.85 -13.09 2.37
CA ILE A 133 -12.37 -12.70 3.69
C ILE A 133 -13.88 -12.46 3.60
N VAL A 134 -14.33 -11.72 2.60
CA VAL A 134 -15.75 -11.42 2.39
C VAL A 134 -16.54 -12.70 2.08
N LYS A 135 -16.00 -13.58 1.23
CA LYS A 135 -16.66 -14.85 0.86
C LYS A 135 -16.56 -15.94 1.94
N ARG A 136 -15.80 -15.73 3.03
CA ARG A 136 -15.54 -16.69 4.11
C ARG A 136 -15.07 -18.06 3.61
N TRP A 137 -14.17 -18.08 2.62
CA TRP A 137 -13.66 -19.33 2.06
C TRP A 137 -12.74 -20.09 3.03
N LYS A 138 -12.69 -21.43 2.88
CA LYS A 138 -11.78 -22.29 3.65
C LYS A 138 -10.33 -21.86 3.43
N ASN A 139 -9.53 -21.82 4.49
CA ASN A 139 -8.14 -21.37 4.48
C ASN A 139 -7.26 -22.06 3.44
N SER A 140 -7.51 -23.33 3.11
CA SER A 140 -6.73 -24.08 2.11
C SER A 140 -6.90 -23.55 0.68
N SER A 141 -8.10 -23.10 0.29
CA SER A 141 -8.34 -22.52 -1.03
C SER A 141 -7.68 -21.15 -1.17
N ILE A 142 -7.60 -20.39 -0.07
CA ILE A 142 -6.95 -19.08 -0.02
C ILE A 142 -5.46 -19.22 -0.33
N LEU A 143 -4.78 -20.14 0.36
CA LEU A 143 -3.36 -20.38 0.17
C LEU A 143 -3.06 -20.83 -1.26
N LYS A 144 -3.90 -21.69 -1.84
CA LYS A 144 -3.75 -22.13 -3.24
C LYS A 144 -3.85 -20.97 -4.23
N ALA A 145 -4.84 -20.08 -4.07
CA ALA A 145 -5.00 -18.92 -4.95
C ALA A 145 -3.81 -17.95 -4.87
N ILE A 146 -3.33 -17.68 -3.65
CA ILE A 146 -2.14 -16.85 -3.43
C ILE A 146 -0.90 -17.49 -4.02
N LEU A 147 -0.67 -18.79 -3.78
CA LEU A 147 0.45 -19.52 -4.35
C LEU A 147 0.44 -19.47 -5.88
N TRP A 148 -0.74 -19.60 -6.49
CA TRP A 148 -0.88 -19.55 -7.94
C TRP A 148 -0.57 -18.18 -8.51
N GLN A 149 -1.01 -17.12 -7.84
CA GLN A 149 -0.63 -15.75 -8.18
C GLN A 149 0.89 -15.54 -8.11
N TRP A 150 1.55 -16.03 -7.05
CA TRP A 150 3.01 -15.89 -6.92
C TRP A 150 3.79 -16.71 -7.92
N LEU A 151 3.26 -17.86 -8.37
CA LEU A 151 3.87 -18.57 -9.49
C LEU A 151 3.85 -17.72 -10.76
N VAL A 152 2.72 -17.08 -11.07
CA VAL A 152 2.61 -16.20 -12.24
C VAL A 152 3.64 -15.05 -12.15
N VAL A 153 3.76 -14.41 -10.99
CA VAL A 153 4.78 -13.37 -10.75
C VAL A 153 6.19 -13.92 -10.95
N ALA A 154 6.49 -15.12 -10.43
CA ALA A 154 7.79 -15.77 -10.59
C ALA A 154 8.13 -16.03 -12.06
N VAL A 155 7.15 -16.45 -12.88
CA VAL A 155 7.35 -16.62 -14.33
C VAL A 155 7.74 -15.30 -14.98
N PHE A 156 7.03 -14.20 -14.69
CA PHE A 156 7.39 -12.88 -15.22
C PHE A 156 8.78 -12.40 -14.76
N LEU A 157 9.13 -12.64 -13.49
CA LEU A 157 10.45 -12.32 -12.95
C LEU A 157 11.58 -13.10 -13.66
N VAL A 158 11.37 -14.39 -13.92
CA VAL A 158 12.30 -15.21 -14.68
C VAL A 158 12.45 -14.67 -16.10
N THR A 159 11.35 -14.35 -16.78
CA THR A 159 11.38 -13.76 -18.14
C THR A 159 12.19 -12.46 -18.16
N VAL A 160 11.92 -11.53 -17.24
CA VAL A 160 12.68 -10.26 -17.12
C VAL A 160 14.16 -10.53 -16.86
N THR A 161 14.48 -11.46 -15.96
CA THR A 161 15.87 -11.82 -15.65
C THR A 161 16.59 -12.38 -16.87
N VAL A 162 15.94 -13.28 -17.62
CA VAL A 162 16.48 -13.83 -18.87
C VAL A 162 16.73 -12.70 -19.87
N THR A 163 15.75 -11.84 -20.11
CA THR A 163 15.88 -10.68 -21.02
C THR A 163 17.11 -9.82 -20.71
N PHE A 164 17.28 -9.39 -19.46
CA PHE A 164 18.41 -8.52 -19.09
C PHE A 164 19.76 -9.25 -19.05
N THR A 165 19.77 -10.56 -18.86
CA THR A 165 21.00 -11.36 -18.92
C THR A 165 21.44 -11.65 -20.34
N THR A 166 20.50 -11.81 -21.28
CA THR A 166 20.78 -12.02 -22.72
C THR A 166 21.08 -10.75 -23.48
N THR A 167 20.60 -9.59 -22.99
CA THR A 167 20.90 -8.28 -23.58
C THR A 167 22.41 -7.99 -23.63
N SER A 168 22.87 -7.42 -24.75
CA SER A 168 24.25 -7.01 -24.94
C SER A 168 24.55 -5.63 -24.31
N MET A 169 23.65 -4.67 -24.44
CA MET A 169 23.77 -3.31 -23.92
C MET A 169 22.47 -2.84 -23.29
N VAL A 170 22.57 -2.10 -22.17
CA VAL A 170 21.42 -1.48 -21.50
C VAL A 170 21.55 0.02 -21.65
N ASP A 171 20.49 0.66 -22.14
CA ASP A 171 20.48 2.10 -22.36
C ASP A 171 20.43 2.90 -21.03
N ASP A 172 20.47 4.22 -21.12
CA ASP A 172 20.42 5.09 -19.94
C ASP A 172 19.05 5.07 -19.23
N SER A 173 18.00 4.57 -19.90
CA SER A 173 16.67 4.40 -19.34
C SER A 173 16.46 3.02 -18.66
N LEU A 174 17.52 2.21 -18.59
CA LEU A 174 17.52 0.84 -18.08
C LEU A 174 16.62 -0.12 -18.87
N THR A 175 16.47 0.14 -20.17
CA THR A 175 15.79 -0.76 -21.10
C THR A 175 16.80 -1.68 -21.79
N PRO A 176 16.39 -2.92 -22.08
CA PRO A 176 17.23 -3.85 -22.82
C PRO A 176 17.39 -3.39 -24.28
N ASP A 177 18.41 -3.92 -24.95
CA ASP A 177 18.68 -3.68 -26.38
C ASP A 177 17.51 -4.07 -27.30
N ASN A 178 17.52 -3.54 -28.53
CA ASN A 178 16.42 -3.65 -29.50
C ASN A 178 15.89 -5.09 -29.69
N ASP A 179 16.78 -6.09 -29.70
CA ASP A 179 16.41 -7.49 -29.89
C ASP A 179 15.57 -8.04 -28.72
N ASN A 180 15.86 -7.59 -27.50
CA ASN A 180 15.18 -8.04 -26.28
C ASN A 180 14.11 -7.04 -25.79
N TYR A 181 14.08 -5.82 -26.32
CA TYR A 181 13.12 -4.76 -25.99
C TYR A 181 11.68 -5.22 -26.17
N ILE A 182 11.37 -5.86 -27.30
CA ILE A 182 10.02 -6.35 -27.60
C ILE A 182 9.56 -7.38 -26.57
N ILE A 183 10.44 -8.30 -26.18
CA ILE A 183 10.12 -9.33 -25.18
C ILE A 183 9.82 -8.69 -23.83
N TRP A 184 10.68 -7.75 -23.40
CA TRP A 184 10.50 -7.03 -22.15
C TRP A 184 9.21 -6.21 -22.11
N ILE A 185 8.94 -5.41 -23.15
CA ILE A 185 7.75 -4.55 -23.16
C ILE A 185 6.45 -5.35 -23.23
N VAL A 186 6.41 -6.43 -24.01
CA VAL A 186 5.25 -7.32 -24.07
C VAL A 186 5.05 -8.02 -22.72
N SER A 187 6.12 -8.49 -22.09
CA SER A 187 6.07 -9.12 -20.77
C SER A 187 5.53 -8.18 -19.69
N MET A 188 6.08 -6.96 -19.60
CA MET A 188 5.65 -5.94 -18.64
C MET A 188 4.22 -5.45 -18.91
N GLY A 189 3.87 -5.24 -20.20
CA GLY A 189 2.53 -4.84 -20.62
C GLY A 189 1.47 -5.90 -20.31
N LEU A 190 1.79 -7.19 -20.57
CA LEU A 190 0.92 -8.30 -20.26
C LEU A 190 0.73 -8.48 -18.74
N ALA A 191 1.81 -8.40 -17.95
CA ALA A 191 1.75 -8.45 -16.50
C ALA A 191 0.83 -7.35 -15.93
N PHE A 192 0.96 -6.13 -16.45
CA PHE A 192 0.10 -5.01 -16.07
C PHE A 192 -1.36 -5.25 -16.46
N LEU A 193 -1.64 -5.70 -17.69
CA LEU A 193 -3.00 -5.95 -18.15
C LEU A 193 -3.68 -7.04 -17.32
N ILE A 194 -2.97 -8.14 -17.03
CA ILE A 194 -3.45 -9.22 -16.16
C ILE A 194 -3.75 -8.67 -14.77
N THR A 195 -2.87 -7.82 -14.23
CA THR A 195 -3.03 -7.19 -12.92
C THR A 195 -4.26 -6.29 -12.86
N LEU A 196 -4.44 -5.45 -13.87
CA LEU A 196 -5.58 -4.55 -14.01
C LEU A 196 -6.89 -5.34 -14.07
N ILE A 197 -7.00 -6.30 -15.00
CA ILE A 197 -8.19 -7.12 -15.17
C ILE A 197 -8.51 -7.88 -13.88
N SER A 198 -7.52 -8.57 -13.32
CA SER A 198 -7.70 -9.36 -12.09
C SER A 198 -8.17 -8.50 -10.92
N THR A 199 -7.57 -7.33 -10.74
CA THR A 199 -7.93 -6.40 -9.67
C THR A 199 -9.34 -5.86 -9.83
N VAL A 200 -9.70 -5.40 -11.03
CA VAL A 200 -11.05 -4.88 -11.33
C VAL A 200 -12.10 -5.98 -11.17
N THR A 201 -11.83 -7.18 -11.68
CA THR A 201 -12.74 -8.32 -11.55
C THR A 201 -12.93 -8.71 -10.08
N LEU A 202 -11.85 -8.87 -9.30
CA LEU A 202 -11.93 -9.24 -7.89
C LEU A 202 -12.68 -8.18 -7.07
N HIS A 203 -12.40 -6.90 -7.27
CA HIS A 203 -13.14 -5.82 -6.57
C HIS A 203 -14.60 -5.78 -6.95
N SER A 204 -14.92 -5.94 -8.24
CA SER A 204 -16.30 -5.99 -8.72
C SER A 204 -17.07 -7.16 -8.12
N LEU A 205 -16.45 -8.34 -8.06
CA LEU A 205 -17.03 -9.53 -7.45
C LEU A 205 -17.21 -9.34 -5.93
N THR A 206 -16.20 -8.79 -5.25
CA THR A 206 -16.28 -8.51 -3.81
C THR A 206 -17.39 -7.52 -3.49
N TYR A 207 -17.54 -6.47 -4.30
CA TYR A 207 -18.61 -5.48 -4.16
C TYR A 207 -19.99 -6.11 -4.36
N ARG A 208 -20.18 -6.86 -5.46
CA ARG A 208 -21.44 -7.57 -5.74
C ARG A 208 -21.81 -8.54 -4.63
N TYR A 209 -20.84 -9.28 -4.09
CA TYR A 209 -21.08 -10.21 -2.99
C TYR A 209 -21.47 -9.48 -1.70
N SER A 210 -20.73 -8.43 -1.34
CA SER A 210 -21.03 -7.61 -0.15
C SER A 210 -22.43 -6.98 -0.23
N LEU A 211 -22.86 -6.57 -1.42
CA LEU A 211 -24.20 -6.02 -1.65
C LEU A 211 -25.29 -7.08 -1.45
N LYS A 212 -25.06 -8.31 -1.93
CA LYS A 212 -25.99 -9.43 -1.72
C LYS A 212 -26.15 -9.76 -0.23
N GLU A 213 -25.05 -9.83 0.52
CA GLU A 213 -25.10 -10.06 1.97
C GLU A 213 -25.85 -8.94 2.70
N LEU A 214 -25.63 -7.67 2.32
CA LEU A 214 -26.34 -6.54 2.91
C LEU A 214 -27.84 -6.61 2.62
N LYS A 215 -28.23 -6.97 1.39
CA LYS A 215 -29.63 -7.14 1.01
C LYS A 215 -30.30 -8.26 1.82
N GLN A 216 -29.64 -9.41 1.95
CA GLN A 216 -30.14 -10.52 2.77
C GLN A 216 -30.24 -10.14 4.25
N ALA A 217 -29.27 -9.40 4.78
CA ALA A 217 -29.32 -8.91 6.17
C ALA A 217 -30.48 -7.93 6.38
N LEU A 218 -30.77 -7.06 5.42
CA LEU A 218 -31.87 -6.10 5.48
C LEU A 218 -33.24 -6.81 5.38
N GLU A 219 -33.38 -7.78 4.47
CA GLU A 219 -34.59 -8.59 4.31
C GLU A 219 -34.87 -9.47 5.54
N SER A 220 -33.84 -9.83 6.29
CA SER A 220 -33.99 -10.58 7.54
C SER A 220 -34.57 -9.74 8.69
N ILE A 221 -34.54 -8.41 8.59
CA ILE A 221 -35.12 -7.54 9.62
C ILE A 221 -36.63 -7.69 9.57
N PRO A 222 -37.27 -8.21 10.64
CA PRO A 222 -38.72 -8.36 10.66
C PRO A 222 -39.35 -7.01 10.37
N SER A 223 -40.13 -6.93 9.29
CA SER A 223 -40.94 -5.74 9.05
C SER A 223 -41.79 -5.54 10.31
N PRO A 224 -41.78 -4.33 10.92
CA PRO A 224 -42.64 -4.08 12.07
C PRO A 224 -44.05 -4.50 11.65
N ALA A 225 -44.60 -5.50 12.36
CA ALA A 225 -45.92 -6.00 12.05
C ALA A 225 -46.85 -4.79 11.97
N PRO A 226 -47.65 -4.63 10.90
CA PRO A 226 -48.59 -3.53 10.82
C PRO A 226 -49.39 -3.58 12.12
N SER A 227 -49.27 -2.54 12.93
CA SER A 227 -49.91 -2.45 14.23
C SER A 227 -51.36 -2.80 14.02
N SER A 228 -51.75 -4.00 14.46
CA SER A 228 -53.13 -4.48 14.32
C SER A 228 -54.02 -3.36 14.86
N PRO A 229 -55.01 -2.87 14.07
CA PRO A 229 -55.90 -1.82 14.53
C PRO A 229 -56.49 -2.28 15.86
N ARG A 230 -56.20 -1.50 16.89
CA ARG A 230 -56.61 -1.73 18.28
C ARG A 230 -58.11 -2.06 18.26
N PRO A 231 -58.54 -3.28 18.62
CA PRO A 231 -59.95 -3.59 18.68
C PRO A 231 -60.55 -2.72 19.78
N SER A 232 -61.39 -1.78 19.37
CA SER A 232 -62.24 -0.99 20.24
C SER A 232 -63.27 -1.91 20.90
N ASP A 233 -63.17 -2.03 22.22
CA ASP A 233 -64.15 -2.41 23.23
C ASP A 233 -65.34 -3.30 22.81
N GLY A 234 -65.34 -4.52 23.33
CA GLY A 234 -66.46 -5.46 23.22
C GLY A 234 -66.33 -6.67 24.14
N SER A 235 -66.42 -6.44 25.46
CA SER A 235 -67.03 -7.29 26.50
C SER A 235 -67.06 -8.84 26.36
N SER A 236 -66.33 -9.46 27.29
CA SER A 236 -66.72 -10.59 28.19
C SER A 236 -66.54 -12.05 27.77
N ASP A 237 -65.79 -12.72 28.66
CA ASP A 237 -65.81 -14.13 29.09
C ASP A 237 -65.40 -15.24 28.12
N SER A 238 -64.18 -15.76 28.30
CA SER A 238 -64.00 -17.19 28.60
C SER A 238 -62.57 -17.53 29.02
N ILE A 239 -62.53 -18.42 30.01
CA ILE A 239 -61.41 -18.90 30.81
C ILE A 239 -60.71 -20.07 30.10
N ASN A 240 -59.39 -20.18 30.32
CA ASN A 240 -58.47 -21.31 30.07
C ASN A 240 -57.92 -21.53 28.64
N SER A 241 -56.64 -21.22 28.45
CA SER A 241 -55.62 -22.24 28.18
C SER A 241 -54.21 -21.69 28.42
N TYR A 242 -53.50 -22.27 29.39
CA TYR A 242 -52.08 -22.01 29.64
C TYR A 242 -51.26 -22.58 28.49
N SER A 243 -51.02 -21.78 27.46
CA SER A 243 -50.04 -22.08 26.42
C SER A 243 -48.70 -21.50 26.86
N THR A 244 -47.86 -22.36 27.44
CA THR A 244 -46.45 -22.08 27.79
C THR A 244 -45.71 -21.62 26.54
N THR A 245 -45.71 -20.31 26.32
CA THR A 245 -45.02 -19.66 25.21
C THR A 245 -43.55 -19.59 25.59
N THR A 246 -42.78 -20.57 25.11
CA THR A 246 -41.33 -20.57 25.20
C THR A 246 -40.81 -19.37 24.40
N VAL A 247 -40.64 -18.23 25.09
CA VAL A 247 -40.02 -17.02 24.53
C VAL A 247 -38.58 -17.36 24.19
N THR A 248 -38.35 -17.74 22.94
CA THR A 248 -37.01 -17.98 22.41
C THR A 248 -36.35 -16.63 22.16
N ASN A 249 -35.31 -16.32 22.95
CA ASN A 249 -34.50 -15.09 22.95
C ASN A 249 -33.70 -14.86 21.63
N SER A 250 -34.37 -14.91 20.48
CA SER A 250 -33.75 -14.84 19.14
C SER A 250 -33.49 -13.42 18.63
N THR A 251 -33.88 -12.38 19.37
CA THR A 251 -33.83 -10.98 18.90
C THR A 251 -32.45 -10.29 19.03
N SER A 252 -31.47 -10.84 19.75
CA SER A 252 -30.19 -10.12 20.00
C SER A 252 -29.12 -10.25 18.89
N HIS A 253 -29.30 -11.14 17.90
CA HIS A 253 -28.26 -11.41 16.87
C HIS A 253 -28.29 -10.49 15.65
N GLN A 254 -29.43 -9.86 15.31
CA GLN A 254 -29.56 -9.05 14.10
C GLN A 254 -28.69 -7.78 14.02
N PRO A 255 -28.51 -6.96 15.09
CA PRO A 255 -27.77 -5.70 14.95
C PRO A 255 -26.29 -5.92 14.59
N LYS A 256 -25.72 -7.09 14.92
CA LYS A 256 -24.32 -7.42 14.65
C LYS A 256 -24.04 -7.62 13.15
N MET A 257 -24.97 -8.25 12.41
CA MET A 257 -24.77 -8.50 10.97
C MET A 257 -24.79 -7.20 10.16
N LEU A 258 -25.70 -6.27 10.47
CA LEU A 258 -25.79 -4.99 9.79
C LEU A 258 -24.57 -4.11 10.06
N LEU A 259 -24.06 -4.12 11.30
CA LEU A 259 -22.83 -3.42 11.65
C LEU A 259 -21.61 -4.00 10.91
N LEU A 260 -21.50 -5.34 10.84
CA LEU A 260 -20.43 -6.01 10.10
C LEU A 260 -20.48 -5.69 8.59
N ALA A 261 -21.67 -5.69 7.99
CA ALA A 261 -21.84 -5.35 6.58
C ALA A 261 -21.41 -3.89 6.28
N ARG A 262 -21.77 -2.95 7.17
CA ARG A 262 -21.33 -1.54 7.05
C ARG A 262 -19.81 -1.39 7.19
N LEU A 263 -19.20 -2.10 8.14
CA LEU A 263 -17.75 -2.12 8.33
C LEU A 263 -17.04 -2.70 7.10
N ASN A 264 -17.52 -3.83 6.56
CA ASN A 264 -16.99 -4.46 5.36
C ASN A 264 -17.07 -3.53 4.14
N ARG A 265 -18.18 -2.80 3.96
CA ARG A 265 -18.32 -1.83 2.87
C ARG A 265 -17.29 -0.69 2.97
N ARG A 266 -17.08 -0.13 4.16
CA ARG A 266 -16.07 0.92 4.38
C ARG A 266 -14.66 0.39 4.11
N MET A 267 -14.37 -0.83 4.56
CA MET A 267 -13.09 -1.48 4.32
C MET A 267 -12.84 -1.77 2.84
N LEU A 268 -13.88 -2.19 2.10
CA LEU A 268 -13.81 -2.43 0.67
C LEU A 268 -13.52 -1.14 -0.10
N PHE A 269 -14.23 -0.07 0.21
CA PHE A 269 -14.01 1.23 -0.43
C PHE A 269 -12.57 1.71 -0.26
N ARG A 270 -12.02 1.59 0.95
CA ARG A 270 -10.60 1.88 1.24
C ARG A 270 -9.65 1.07 0.36
N CYS A 271 -9.91 -0.24 0.21
CA CYS A 271 -9.08 -1.11 -0.62
C CYS A 271 -9.19 -0.78 -2.12
N VAL A 272 -10.38 -0.41 -2.60
CA VAL A 272 -10.59 0.03 -3.98
C VAL A 272 -9.80 1.29 -4.26
N ILE A 273 -9.84 2.28 -3.34
CA ILE A 273 -9.03 3.50 -3.49
C ILE A 273 -7.55 3.14 -3.51
N MET A 274 -7.07 2.32 -2.56
CA MET A 274 -5.66 1.88 -2.53
C MET A 274 -5.23 1.31 -3.88
N ASN A 275 -5.97 0.33 -4.40
CA ASN A 275 -5.61 -0.30 -5.67
C ASN A 275 -5.76 0.64 -6.87
N ALA A 276 -6.78 1.51 -6.89
CA ALA A 276 -6.96 2.49 -7.94
C ALA A 276 -5.79 3.48 -7.98
N THR A 277 -5.33 3.97 -6.82
CA THR A 277 -4.17 4.85 -6.72
C THR A 277 -2.92 4.18 -7.26
N LEU A 278 -2.69 2.90 -6.93
CA LEU A 278 -1.55 2.15 -7.44
C LEU A 278 -1.60 1.98 -8.97
N LEU A 279 -2.78 1.68 -9.53
CA LEU A 279 -2.95 1.62 -10.97
C LEU A 279 -2.69 2.97 -11.63
N ILE A 280 -3.17 4.07 -11.05
CA ILE A 280 -2.93 5.43 -11.54
C ILE A 280 -1.44 5.78 -11.54
N CYS A 281 -0.67 5.36 -10.52
CA CYS A 281 0.78 5.61 -10.48
C CYS A 281 1.54 4.86 -11.58
N HIS A 282 1.10 3.66 -11.96
CA HIS A 282 1.77 2.83 -12.97
C HIS A 282 1.34 3.11 -14.41
N THR A 283 0.07 3.51 -14.60
CA THR A 283 -0.53 3.62 -15.95
C THR A 283 0.26 4.53 -16.89
N PRO A 284 0.69 5.75 -16.50
CA PRO A 284 1.38 6.65 -17.42
C PRO A 284 2.64 6.03 -18.01
N LEU A 285 3.51 5.44 -17.18
CA LEU A 285 4.76 4.86 -17.67
C LEU A 285 4.52 3.70 -18.62
N ILE A 286 3.56 2.84 -18.31
CA ILE A 286 3.27 1.65 -19.13
C ILE A 286 2.63 2.04 -20.46
N VAL A 287 1.69 2.99 -20.44
CA VAL A 287 1.09 3.53 -21.67
C VAL A 287 2.16 4.20 -22.52
N LEU A 288 3.07 4.96 -21.91
CA LEU A 288 4.17 5.59 -22.64
C LEU A 288 5.14 4.58 -23.22
N ASN A 289 5.49 3.50 -22.52
CA ASN A 289 6.35 2.47 -23.10
C ASN A 289 5.67 1.71 -24.25
N LEU A 290 4.34 1.57 -24.22
CA LEU A 290 3.58 0.94 -25.30
C LEU A 290 3.41 1.87 -26.52
N VAL A 291 3.24 3.17 -26.29
CA VAL A 291 2.97 4.18 -27.32
C VAL A 291 4.23 4.92 -27.76
N GLY A 292 5.36 4.75 -27.06
CA GLY A 292 6.58 5.53 -27.24
C GLY A 292 7.11 5.53 -28.67
N ASN A 293 6.93 4.41 -29.39
CA ASN A 293 7.31 4.29 -30.81
C ASN A 293 6.54 5.23 -31.75
N PHE A 294 5.42 5.82 -31.31
CA PHE A 294 4.61 6.76 -32.08
C PHE A 294 4.97 8.24 -31.80
N ILE A 295 5.81 8.51 -30.80
CA ILE A 295 6.22 9.88 -30.45
C ILE A 295 7.52 10.20 -31.20
N TYR A 296 7.40 10.92 -32.32
CA TYR A 296 8.54 11.27 -33.17
C TYR A 296 9.44 12.38 -32.59
N ASP A 297 8.94 13.19 -31.67
CA ASP A 297 9.71 14.28 -31.05
C ASP A 297 10.44 13.77 -29.80
N GLU A 298 11.77 13.72 -29.86
CA GLU A 298 12.64 13.23 -28.78
C GLU A 298 12.44 14.01 -27.46
N PHE A 299 12.24 15.33 -27.56
CA PHE A 299 12.02 16.17 -26.38
C PHE A 299 10.69 15.83 -25.71
N THR A 300 9.61 15.75 -26.48
CA THR A 300 8.28 15.35 -25.98
C THR A 300 8.32 13.94 -25.38
N ALA A 301 9.01 12.99 -26.03
CA ALA A 301 9.20 11.64 -25.49
C ALA A 301 9.94 11.69 -24.14
N GLY A 302 11.03 12.45 -24.03
CA GLY A 302 11.78 12.62 -22.78
C GLY A 302 10.96 13.23 -21.64
N VAL A 303 10.17 14.27 -21.92
CA VAL A 303 9.26 14.89 -20.94
C VAL A 303 8.18 13.91 -20.50
N CYS A 304 7.54 13.22 -21.44
CA CYS A 304 6.51 12.23 -21.14
C CYS A 304 7.07 11.11 -20.25
N THR A 305 8.22 10.54 -20.61
CA THR A 305 8.90 9.50 -19.83
C THR A 305 9.25 9.99 -18.43
N ALA A 306 9.76 11.22 -18.30
CA ALA A 306 10.03 11.83 -16.99
C ALA A 306 8.74 11.93 -16.13
N VAL A 307 7.62 12.36 -16.72
CA VAL A 307 6.33 12.37 -16.03
C VAL A 307 5.93 10.95 -15.61
N GLY A 308 6.07 9.97 -16.49
CA GLY A 308 5.83 8.55 -16.18
C GLY A 308 6.64 8.07 -14.97
N PHE A 309 7.92 8.40 -14.91
CA PHE A 309 8.77 8.08 -13.76
C PHE A 309 8.35 8.80 -12.48
N VAL A 310 7.93 10.07 -12.55
CA VAL A 310 7.44 10.79 -11.36
C VAL A 310 6.18 10.14 -10.79
N PHE A 311 5.23 9.77 -11.65
CA PHE A 311 4.02 9.04 -11.21
C PHE A 311 4.38 7.70 -10.57
N MET A 312 5.28 6.93 -11.19
CA MET A 312 5.75 5.67 -10.63
C MET A 312 6.48 5.87 -9.29
N ALA A 313 7.41 6.83 -9.20
CA ALA A 313 8.16 7.13 -7.99
C ALA A 313 7.25 7.59 -6.84
N SER A 314 6.16 8.31 -7.14
CA SER A 314 5.21 8.77 -6.12
C SER A 314 4.61 7.63 -5.29
N GLU A 315 4.57 6.40 -5.82
CA GLU A 315 4.12 5.22 -5.09
C GLU A 315 4.96 4.93 -3.84
N ALA A 316 6.26 5.23 -3.88
CA ALA A 316 7.15 5.07 -2.74
C ALA A 316 6.68 5.85 -1.50
N VAL A 317 5.94 6.94 -1.71
CA VAL A 317 5.40 7.82 -0.66
C VAL A 317 3.89 7.57 -0.44
N ILE A 318 3.13 7.41 -1.53
CA ILE A 318 1.68 7.27 -1.44
C ILE A 318 1.28 5.94 -0.79
N THR A 319 1.96 4.84 -1.13
CA THR A 319 1.66 3.52 -0.57
C THR A 319 1.75 3.47 0.95
N PRO A 320 2.87 3.89 1.60
CA PRO A 320 2.94 3.91 3.06
C PRO A 320 1.89 4.84 3.70
N LEU A 321 1.58 5.99 3.08
CA LEU A 321 0.51 6.86 3.57
C LEU A 321 -0.85 6.17 3.54
N MET A 322 -1.14 5.44 2.48
CA MET A 322 -2.38 4.68 2.34
C MET A 322 -2.45 3.53 3.33
N VAL A 323 -1.34 2.82 3.58
CA VAL A 323 -1.26 1.78 4.62
C VAL A 323 -1.50 2.39 6.01
N LEU A 324 -0.86 3.51 6.34
CA LEU A 324 -1.11 4.20 7.60
C LEU A 324 -2.57 4.64 7.71
N TYR A 325 -3.13 5.24 6.67
CA TYR A 325 -4.51 5.73 6.67
C TYR A 325 -5.54 4.60 6.82
N PHE A 326 -5.35 3.47 6.13
CA PHE A 326 -6.33 2.39 6.10
C PHE A 326 -6.22 1.37 7.22
N PHE A 327 -5.05 1.26 7.85
CA PHE A 327 -4.82 0.36 8.96
C PHE A 327 -4.55 1.17 10.24
N PRO A 328 -5.58 1.52 11.03
CA PRO A 328 -5.45 2.33 12.26
C PRO A 328 -4.44 1.76 13.25
N ARG A 329 -4.29 0.45 13.18
CA ARG A 329 -3.34 -0.38 13.87
C ARG A 329 -1.87 0.00 13.64
N PHE A 330 -1.51 0.50 12.46
CA PHE A 330 -0.20 1.08 12.23
C PHE A 330 -0.11 2.52 12.74
N GLN A 331 -1.22 3.27 12.73
CA GLN A 331 -1.25 4.63 13.29
C GLN A 331 -0.95 4.64 14.79
N THR A 332 -1.44 3.65 15.54
CA THR A 332 -1.15 3.53 16.98
C THR A 332 0.33 3.28 17.27
N LEU A 333 1.14 2.85 16.29
CA LEU A 333 2.60 2.79 16.44
C LEU A 333 3.21 4.18 16.65
N PHE A 334 2.62 5.21 16.02
CA PHE A 334 3.10 6.59 16.04
C PHE A 334 2.40 7.42 17.11
N VAL A 335 1.06 7.33 17.22
CA VAL A 335 0.26 8.14 18.15
C VAL A 335 0.59 7.82 19.62
N GLN A 336 0.90 6.56 19.95
CA GLN A 336 1.20 6.18 21.33
C GLN A 336 2.46 6.86 21.88
N LYS A 337 3.47 7.14 21.03
CA LYS A 337 4.67 7.88 21.44
C LYS A 337 4.37 9.35 21.69
N VAL A 338 3.49 9.96 20.89
CA VAL A 338 3.10 11.36 21.07
C VAL A 338 2.30 11.53 22.36
N GLY A 339 1.33 10.65 22.62
CA GLY A 339 0.51 10.71 23.84
C GLY A 339 1.30 10.43 25.14
N LEU A 340 2.26 9.51 25.11
CA LEU A 340 3.14 9.25 26.27
C LEU A 340 4.09 10.43 26.53
N ASN A 341 4.67 11.01 25.48
CA ASN A 341 5.53 12.18 25.63
C ASN A 341 4.73 13.39 26.15
N GLN A 342 3.49 13.56 25.70
CA GLN A 342 2.63 14.65 26.15
C GLN A 342 2.19 14.47 27.62
N ALA A 343 1.82 13.25 28.02
CA ALA A 343 1.50 12.95 29.42
C ALA A 343 2.71 13.10 30.36
N GLN A 344 3.92 12.76 29.90
CA GLN A 344 5.15 12.99 30.70
C GLN A 344 5.46 14.48 30.85
N VAL A 345 5.28 15.28 29.80
CA VAL A 345 5.48 16.74 29.87
C VAL A 345 4.47 17.38 30.84
N GLU A 346 3.20 16.97 30.81
CA GLU A 346 2.19 17.48 31.75
C GLU A 346 2.53 17.10 33.20
N THR A 347 3.03 15.87 33.44
CA THR A 347 3.41 15.43 34.80
C THR A 347 4.66 16.18 35.32
N GLU A 348 5.65 16.46 34.47
CA GLU A 348 6.83 17.25 34.84
C GLU A 348 6.48 18.73 35.09
N GLU A 349 5.56 19.31 34.32
CA GLU A 349 5.11 20.69 34.51
C GLU A 349 4.31 20.85 35.82
N GLU A 350 3.47 19.86 36.16
CA GLU A 350 2.74 19.83 37.43
C GLU A 350 3.68 19.63 38.63
N SER A 351 4.73 18.81 38.48
CA SER A 351 5.76 18.65 39.51
C SER A 351 6.57 19.94 39.74
N ARG A 352 6.91 20.70 38.68
CA ARG A 352 7.56 22.02 38.82
C ARG A 352 6.66 23.09 39.45
N LYS A 353 5.34 23.06 39.21
CA LYS A 353 4.39 23.98 39.87
C LYS A 353 4.26 23.69 41.36
N ASN A 354 4.38 22.42 41.76
CA ASN A 354 4.35 22.05 43.17
C ASN A 354 5.66 22.38 43.92
N GLU A 355 6.82 22.40 43.26
CA GLU A 355 8.09 22.85 43.88
C GLU A 355 8.23 24.38 44.01
N SER A 356 7.56 25.16 43.15
CA SER A 356 7.63 26.62 43.19
C SER A 356 6.59 27.29 44.10
N SER A 357 5.70 26.50 44.71
CA SER A 357 4.76 26.99 45.70
C SER A 357 5.43 27.04 47.08
N PRO A 358 5.52 28.21 47.74
CA PRO A 358 6.09 28.31 49.08
C PRO A 358 5.31 27.41 50.05
N PRO A 359 5.98 26.78 51.03
CA PRO A 359 5.35 25.83 51.95
C PRO A 359 4.15 26.48 52.63
N ALA A 360 2.95 26.02 52.27
CA ALA A 360 1.73 26.45 52.90
C ALA A 360 1.77 26.02 54.37
N VAL A 361 1.79 27.01 55.26
CA VAL A 361 1.68 26.83 56.70
C VAL A 361 0.30 26.22 56.99
N ASN A 362 0.28 24.92 57.31
CA ASN A 362 -0.93 24.18 57.66
C ASN A 362 -1.62 24.78 58.90
N PRO A 363 -2.85 25.31 58.81
CA PRO A 363 -3.68 25.55 59.97
C PRO A 363 -4.39 24.24 60.32
N ARG A 364 -3.93 23.64 61.41
CA ARG A 364 -4.56 22.54 62.13
C ARG A 364 -5.91 23.00 62.70
N VAL A 365 -7.05 22.47 62.21
CA VAL A 365 -8.40 22.34 62.85
C VAL A 365 -9.33 21.83 61.73
N GLY A 366 -10.23 20.85 61.83
CA GLY A 366 -10.76 20.02 62.91
C GLY A 366 -11.71 18.99 62.27
N LEU A 367 -11.90 17.86 62.96
CA LEU A 367 -12.73 16.74 62.53
C LEU A 367 -14.20 17.14 62.29
N THR A 368 -14.74 16.83 61.12
CA THR A 368 -16.14 16.41 60.95
C THR A 368 -16.22 15.33 59.89
N ASN A 369 -16.61 14.14 60.32
CA ASN A 369 -16.88 12.97 59.49
C ASN A 369 -18.19 13.20 58.70
N GLU A 370 -18.11 13.30 57.38
CA GLU A 370 -19.27 13.07 56.49
C GLU A 370 -18.96 11.91 55.54
N PRO A 371 -19.90 10.97 55.36
CA PRO A 371 -19.74 9.85 54.44
C PRO A 371 -19.92 10.30 52.99
N VAL A 372 -18.84 10.22 52.22
CA VAL A 372 -18.80 10.48 50.77
C VAL A 372 -19.54 9.36 50.03
N PRO A 373 -20.52 9.68 49.16
CA PRO A 373 -21.21 8.67 48.36
C PRO A 373 -20.28 8.06 47.31
N PRO A 374 -20.44 6.76 46.98
CA PRO A 374 -19.54 6.05 46.09
C PRO A 374 -19.60 6.63 44.68
N GLU A 375 -18.42 7.02 44.18
CA GLU A 375 -18.16 7.44 42.81
C GLU A 375 -18.75 6.45 41.79
N THR A 376 -19.66 6.96 40.98
CA THR A 376 -20.22 6.27 39.82
C THR A 376 -19.10 6.02 38.80
N SER A 377 -18.67 4.76 38.76
CA SER A 377 -17.68 4.25 37.82
C SER A 377 -18.02 4.64 36.37
N ALA A 378 -17.10 5.35 35.72
CA ALA A 378 -17.16 5.64 34.29
C ALA A 378 -17.33 4.35 33.46
N PRO A 379 -18.06 4.39 32.33
CA PRO A 379 -18.33 3.21 31.53
C PRO A 379 -17.03 2.62 30.96
N LYS A 380 -16.68 1.42 31.43
CA LYS A 380 -15.62 0.59 30.83
C LYS A 380 -16.04 0.20 29.41
N PHE A 381 -15.36 0.76 28.41
CA PHE A 381 -15.48 0.31 27.02
C PHE A 381 -14.91 -1.10 26.90
N HIS A 382 -15.78 -2.11 26.84
CA HIS A 382 -15.39 -3.46 26.45
C HIS A 382 -15.04 -3.48 24.97
N VAL A 383 -13.73 -3.54 24.67
CA VAL A 383 -13.22 -3.89 23.35
C VAL A 383 -13.62 -5.33 23.06
N ILE A 384 -14.68 -5.51 22.27
CA ILE A 384 -15.13 -6.83 21.81
C ILE A 384 -14.03 -7.40 20.91
N ARG A 385 -13.25 -8.34 21.43
CA ARG A 385 -12.39 -9.21 20.61
C ARG A 385 -13.31 -10.14 19.83
N ILE A 386 -13.49 -9.84 18.54
CA ILE A 386 -14.04 -10.81 17.60
C ILE A 386 -12.91 -11.78 17.28
N VAL A 387 -12.97 -12.98 17.86
CA VAL A 387 -12.18 -14.13 17.41
C VAL A 387 -12.88 -14.64 16.16
N VAL A 388 -12.28 -14.40 14.99
CA VAL A 388 -12.72 -14.91 13.68
C VAL A 388 -11.88 -16.12 13.32
#